data_AF-A0A924PS20-F1
#
_entry.id   AF-A0A924PS20-F1
#
_cell.length_a   1.000
_cell.length_b   1.000
_cell.length_c   1.000
_cell.angle_alpha   90.00
_cell.angle_beta   90.00
_cell.angle_gamma   90.00
#
_symmetry.space_group_name_H-M   'P 1'
#
loop_
_entity.id
_entity.type
_entity.pdbx_description
1 polymer ?
#
loop_
_entity_poly.entity_id
_entity_poly.type
_entity_poly.pdbx_seq_one_letter_code
_entity_poly.pdbx_strand_id
1 'polypeptide(L)'
;MKTWTVGLAKTMLVLIVVLASLGALAIWHGNREVAPVSVSDRQQSFQRAVSWMRTHEAQILKEDNVALWWFVQTAAERTGDEFLRGLVLRYLAVASAHQGSAGPWKRMLLPKAEVELDMASTRWLEPYQKFFYHALTCQVFELDEGEGDTNSFLKNDLCHPQPTQVLLIDPVCSTHQLVGVMLLQREGCVPQGQFAKLEADLLADIHQQMQLDVVVKDAYLQRVLMLSWRGGPDHVKPVWLRRVFLAQQADGGWVGGRQFPEWPQWTQPWAIRAKLAVWWPSHFSAISSADFHASAQGLLITALAITPAAAD
;
A
#
# COMPACT_ATOMS: atom_id res chain seq x y z
N MET A 1 33.74 -14.66 -38.99
CA MET A 1 32.52 -13.86 -38.70
C MET A 1 31.27 -14.73 -38.52
N LYS A 2 30.92 -15.67 -39.43
CA LYS A 2 29.70 -16.50 -39.32
C LYS A 2 29.59 -17.39 -38.06
N THR A 3 30.71 -17.84 -37.47
CA THR A 3 30.69 -18.68 -36.27
C THR A 3 30.35 -17.91 -34.99
N TRP A 4 30.72 -16.63 -34.92
CA TRP A 4 30.47 -15.76 -33.76
C TRP A 4 28.99 -15.39 -33.62
N THR A 5 28.31 -15.13 -34.74
CA THR A 5 26.88 -14.79 -34.74
C THR A 5 26.01 -15.96 -34.29
N VAL A 6 26.34 -17.19 -34.69
CA VAL A 6 25.64 -18.40 -34.24
C VAL A 6 25.85 -18.66 -32.74
N GLY A 7 27.06 -18.42 -32.23
CA GLY A 7 27.35 -18.54 -30.79
C GLY A 7 26.53 -17.55 -29.94
N LEU A 8 26.52 -16.27 -30.34
CA LEU A 8 25.75 -15.23 -29.66
C LEU A 8 24.25 -15.54 -29.64
N ALA A 9 23.68 -15.95 -30.78
CA ALA A 9 22.27 -16.28 -30.89
C ALA A 9 21.86 -17.45 -29.98
N LYS A 10 22.69 -18.49 -29.87
CA LYS A 10 22.45 -19.62 -28.96
C LYS A 10 22.48 -19.18 -27.50
N THR A 11 23.47 -18.37 -27.10
CA THR A 11 23.56 -17.86 -25.72
C THR A 11 22.38 -16.97 -25.38
N MET A 12 21.97 -16.07 -26.29
CA MET A 12 20.79 -15.23 -26.09
C MET A 12 19.51 -16.07 -25.96
N LEU A 13 19.34 -17.09 -26.81
CA LEU A 13 18.18 -17.98 -26.73
C LEU A 13 18.13 -18.73 -25.39
N VAL A 14 19.27 -19.27 -24.94
CA VAL A 14 19.36 -19.93 -23.62
C VAL A 14 18.99 -18.96 -22.50
N LEU A 15 19.51 -17.72 -22.54
CA LEU A 15 19.20 -16.71 -21.54
C LEU A 15 17.70 -16.36 -21.52
N ILE A 16 17.09 -16.18 -22.70
CA ILE A 16 15.65 -15.91 -22.83
C ILE A 16 14.82 -17.05 -22.24
N VAL A 17 15.17 -18.31 -22.55
CA VAL A 17 14.47 -19.49 -22.01
C VAL A 17 14.60 -19.56 -20.50
N VAL A 18 15.79 -19.31 -19.95
CA VAL A 18 16.01 -19.29 -18.49
C VAL A 18 15.18 -18.18 -17.83
N LEU A 19 15.21 -16.95 -18.36
CA LEU A 19 14.44 -15.84 -17.80
C LEU A 19 12.93 -16.08 -17.90
N ALA A 20 12.44 -16.61 -19.02
CA ALA A 20 11.03 -16.96 -19.19
C ALA A 20 10.61 -18.06 -18.20
N SER A 21 11.45 -19.08 -17.99
CA SER A 21 11.18 -20.16 -17.03
C SER A 21 11.16 -19.65 -15.60
N LEU A 22 12.09 -18.77 -15.22
CA LEU A 22 12.12 -18.13 -13.90
C LEU A 22 10.90 -17.23 -13.69
N GLY A 23 10.50 -16.47 -14.72
CA GLY A 23 9.29 -15.65 -14.70
C GLY A 23 8.03 -16.50 -14.52
N ALA A 24 7.88 -17.58 -15.29
CA ALA A 24 6.76 -18.50 -15.16
C ALA A 24 6.72 -19.17 -13.78
N LEU A 25 7.88 -19.59 -13.25
CA LEU A 25 7.99 -20.16 -11.91
C LEU A 25 7.60 -19.13 -10.84
N ALA A 26 8.06 -17.89 -10.96
CA ALA A 26 7.70 -16.81 -10.05
C ALA A 26 6.19 -16.55 -10.05
N ILE A 27 5.58 -16.40 -11.23
CA ILE A 27 4.13 -16.19 -11.38
C ILE A 27 3.36 -17.38 -10.78
N TRP A 28 3.73 -18.61 -11.12
CA TRP A 28 3.10 -19.80 -10.54
C TRP A 28 3.23 -19.80 -9.01
N HIS A 29 4.43 -19.55 -8.48
CA HIS A 29 4.70 -19.49 -7.06
C HIS A 29 3.89 -18.37 -6.39
N GLY A 30 3.66 -17.26 -7.09
CA GLY A 30 2.85 -16.14 -6.62
C GLY A 30 1.35 -16.39 -6.56
N ASN A 31 0.87 -17.37 -7.33
CA ASN A 31 -0.56 -17.63 -7.52
C ASN A 31 -0.97 -19.05 -7.16
N ARG A 32 -0.07 -19.87 -6.60
CA ARG A 32 -0.40 -21.23 -6.18
C ARG A 32 -1.52 -21.24 -5.14
N GLU A 33 -2.29 -22.32 -5.13
CA GLU A 33 -3.26 -22.57 -4.08
C GLU A 33 -2.54 -23.00 -2.80
N VAL A 34 -2.89 -22.35 -1.69
CA VAL A 34 -2.41 -22.70 -0.35
C VAL A 34 -3.58 -22.68 0.62
N ALA A 35 -3.46 -23.42 1.71
CA ALA A 35 -4.44 -23.34 2.78
C ALA A 35 -4.55 -21.89 3.31
N PRO A 36 -5.78 -21.40 3.59
CA PRO A 36 -6.00 -20.13 4.28
C PRO A 36 -5.17 -20.01 5.56
N VAL A 37 -4.70 -18.81 5.86
CA VAL A 37 -4.04 -18.52 7.15
C VAL A 37 -5.06 -18.80 8.26
N SER A 38 -4.66 -19.52 9.31
CA SER A 38 -5.55 -19.89 10.41
C SER A 38 -6.04 -18.66 11.19
N VAL A 39 -7.20 -18.74 11.83
CA VAL A 39 -7.73 -17.61 12.63
C VAL A 39 -6.78 -17.25 13.77
N SER A 40 -6.16 -18.24 14.42
CA SER A 40 -5.20 -17.99 15.50
C SER A 40 -3.94 -17.27 15.00
N ASP A 41 -3.39 -17.65 13.84
CA ASP A 41 -2.25 -16.95 13.26
C ASP A 41 -2.62 -15.51 12.86
N ARG A 42 -3.87 -15.32 12.40
CA ARG A 42 -4.40 -13.98 12.10
C ARG A 42 -4.43 -13.08 13.32
N GLN A 43 -4.99 -13.58 14.41
CA GLN A 43 -5.07 -12.88 15.69
C GLN A 43 -3.68 -12.60 16.27
N GLN A 44 -2.77 -13.58 16.24
CA GLN A 44 -1.41 -13.40 16.75
C GLN A 44 -0.66 -12.30 15.97
N SER A 45 -0.78 -12.28 14.64
CA SER A 45 -0.15 -11.25 13.81
C SER A 45 -0.69 -9.85 14.14
N PHE A 46 -2.02 -9.71 14.29
CA PHE A 46 -2.64 -8.45 14.68
C PHE A 46 -2.13 -7.98 16.07
N GLN A 47 -2.08 -8.88 17.05
CA GLN A 47 -1.56 -8.55 18.38
C GLN A 47 -0.10 -8.11 18.35
N ARG A 48 0.74 -8.75 17.53
CA ARG A 48 2.13 -8.29 17.32
C ARG A 48 2.18 -6.92 16.67
N ALA A 49 1.32 -6.63 15.70
CA ALA A 49 1.23 -5.31 15.07
C ALA A 49 0.83 -4.22 16.09
N VAL A 50 -0.16 -4.49 16.95
CA VAL A 50 -0.55 -3.59 18.05
C VAL A 50 0.61 -3.39 19.04
N SER A 51 1.33 -4.48 19.38
CA SER A 51 2.51 -4.40 20.24
C SER A 51 3.60 -3.52 19.63
N TRP A 52 3.84 -3.65 18.31
CA TRP A 52 4.81 -2.82 17.60
C TRP A 52 4.45 -1.33 17.68
N MET A 53 3.18 -0.99 17.44
CA MET A 53 2.67 0.39 17.56
C MET A 53 2.88 0.96 18.97
N ARG A 54 2.70 0.13 20.01
CA ARG A 54 2.95 0.53 21.40
C ARG A 54 4.42 0.78 21.68
N THR A 55 5.29 -0.10 21.22
CA THR A 55 6.75 0.05 21.41
C THR A 55 7.30 1.26 20.67
N HIS A 56 6.74 1.62 19.52
CA HIS A 56 7.20 2.72 18.68
C HIS A 56 6.35 3.99 18.78
N GLU A 57 5.45 4.07 19.76
CA GLU A 57 4.46 5.15 19.90
C GLU A 57 5.08 6.56 19.80
N ALA A 58 6.17 6.81 20.53
CA ALA A 58 6.81 8.12 20.55
C ALA A 58 7.42 8.53 19.20
N GLN A 59 7.80 7.55 18.38
CA GLN A 59 8.31 7.80 17.03
C GLN A 59 7.14 8.05 16.07
N ILE A 60 6.14 7.17 16.06
CA ILE A 60 5.02 7.25 15.11
C ILE A 60 4.18 8.52 15.32
N LEU A 61 4.05 9.02 16.56
CA LEU A 61 3.34 10.27 16.85
C LEU A 61 3.96 11.52 16.18
N LYS A 62 5.17 11.41 15.61
CA LYS A 62 5.84 12.46 14.85
C LYS A 62 5.57 12.38 13.34
N GLU A 63 4.85 11.36 12.89
CA GLU A 63 4.56 11.13 11.48
C GLU A 63 3.33 11.93 11.06
N ASP A 64 3.49 12.82 10.08
CA ASP A 64 2.45 13.76 9.63
C ASP A 64 1.56 13.19 8.52
N ASN A 65 1.80 11.95 8.08
CA ASN A 65 1.02 11.34 7.01
C ASN A 65 -0.36 10.87 7.53
N VAL A 66 -1.37 11.73 7.36
CA VAL A 66 -2.74 11.51 7.85
C VAL A 66 -3.40 10.26 7.23
N ALA A 67 -3.03 9.86 6.01
CA ALA A 67 -3.57 8.66 5.38
C ALA A 67 -3.16 7.38 6.15
N LEU A 68 -1.93 7.33 6.67
CA LEU A 68 -1.48 6.21 7.52
C LEU A 68 -2.25 6.17 8.84
N TRP A 69 -2.50 7.34 9.43
CA TRP A 69 -3.33 7.45 10.63
C TRP A 69 -4.76 7.02 10.39
N TRP A 70 -5.30 7.24 9.19
CA TRP A 70 -6.62 6.73 8.82
C TRP A 70 -6.66 5.21 8.81
N PHE A 71 -5.55 4.54 8.43
CA PHE A 71 -5.45 3.09 8.55
C PHE A 71 -5.45 2.62 10.00
N VAL A 72 -4.73 3.32 10.90
CA VAL A 72 -4.73 3.02 12.34
C VAL A 72 -6.12 3.22 12.95
N GLN A 73 -6.80 4.31 12.60
CA GLN A 73 -8.18 4.58 13.04
C GLN A 73 -9.14 3.51 12.55
N THR A 74 -9.09 3.16 11.26
CA THR A 74 -9.93 2.11 10.69
C THR A 74 -9.69 0.77 11.39
N ALA A 75 -8.42 0.42 11.67
CA ALA A 75 -8.09 -0.80 12.41
C ALA A 75 -8.67 -0.78 13.84
N ALA A 76 -8.59 0.36 14.53
CA ALA A 76 -9.17 0.54 15.86
C ALA A 76 -10.71 0.39 15.86
N GLU A 77 -11.39 0.96 14.86
CA GLU A 77 -12.84 0.88 14.70
C GLU A 77 -13.29 -0.55 14.39
N ARG A 78 -12.57 -1.25 13.51
CA ARG A 78 -12.87 -2.64 13.12
C ARG A 78 -12.75 -3.61 14.29
N THR A 79 -11.71 -3.44 15.10
CA THR A 79 -11.34 -4.42 16.14
C THR A 79 -11.82 -4.03 17.53
N GLY A 80 -12.18 -2.77 17.76
CA GLY A 80 -12.47 -2.25 19.09
C GLY A 80 -11.24 -2.13 19.99
N ASP A 81 -10.02 -2.15 19.44
CA ASP A 81 -8.79 -2.05 20.24
C ASP A 81 -8.64 -0.66 20.88
N GLU A 82 -8.74 -0.61 22.22
CA GLU A 82 -8.69 0.64 22.99
C GLU A 82 -7.32 1.34 22.92
N PHE A 83 -6.23 0.58 22.77
CA PHE A 83 -4.90 1.18 22.64
C PHE A 83 -4.79 1.94 21.32
N LEU A 84 -5.19 1.34 20.20
CA LEU A 84 -5.18 1.99 18.89
C LEU A 84 -6.10 3.22 18.87
N ARG A 85 -7.29 3.12 19.46
CA ARG A 85 -8.20 4.28 19.60
C ARG A 85 -7.54 5.41 20.38
N GLY A 86 -6.95 5.10 21.53
CA GLY A 86 -6.22 6.08 22.34
C GLY A 86 -5.03 6.68 21.62
N LEU A 87 -4.30 5.89 20.82
CA LEU A 87 -3.16 6.32 20.02
C LEU A 87 -3.58 7.35 18.96
N VAL A 88 -4.68 7.13 18.25
CA VAL A 88 -5.24 8.10 17.28
C VAL A 88 -5.65 9.41 17.97
N LEU A 89 -6.26 9.34 19.15
CA LEU A 89 -6.61 10.55 19.93
C LEU A 89 -5.37 11.36 20.34
N ARG A 90 -4.29 10.68 20.73
CA ARG A 90 -3.01 11.34 21.04
C ARG A 90 -2.39 11.98 19.81
N TYR A 91 -2.43 11.31 18.65
CA TYR A 91 -2.01 11.91 17.39
C TYR A 91 -2.81 13.17 17.08
N LEU A 92 -4.14 13.13 17.15
CA LEU A 92 -4.99 14.30 16.90
C LEU A 92 -4.69 15.47 17.86
N ALA A 93 -4.35 15.17 19.12
CA ALA A 93 -3.95 16.19 20.09
C ALA A 93 -2.60 16.84 19.73
N VAL A 94 -1.60 16.04 19.33
CA VAL A 94 -0.30 16.54 18.85
C VAL A 94 -0.47 17.36 17.57
N ALA A 95 -1.17 16.81 16.58
CA ALA A 95 -1.42 17.46 15.30
C ALA A 95 -2.16 18.79 15.48
N SER A 96 -3.17 18.86 16.36
CA SER A 96 -3.91 20.10 16.61
C SER A 96 -3.07 21.18 17.31
N ALA A 97 -2.02 20.80 18.05
CA ALA A 97 -1.09 21.75 18.65
C ALA A 97 -0.12 22.36 17.62
N HIS A 98 0.03 21.74 16.46
CA HIS A 98 0.84 22.25 15.36
C HIS A 98 -0.10 22.93 14.34
N GLN A 99 0.08 24.24 14.11
CA GLN A 99 -0.79 25.03 13.21
C GLN A 99 -0.88 24.48 11.76
N GLY A 100 0.00 23.55 11.37
CA GLY A 100 0.01 22.91 10.05
C GLY A 100 -1.08 21.87 9.78
N SER A 101 -1.90 21.48 10.77
CA SER A 101 -2.94 20.43 10.59
C SER A 101 -4.32 20.96 10.16
N ALA A 102 -4.45 22.26 9.86
CA ALA A 102 -5.72 22.89 9.51
C ALA A 102 -6.22 22.58 8.07
N GLY A 103 -5.42 21.89 7.26
CA GLY A 103 -5.77 21.56 5.88
C GLY A 103 -6.81 20.44 5.74
N PRO A 104 -7.32 20.22 4.51
CA PRO A 104 -8.32 19.19 4.22
C PRO A 104 -8.00 17.77 4.69
N TRP A 105 -6.72 17.44 4.83
CA TRP A 105 -6.23 16.16 5.33
C TRP A 105 -6.87 15.75 6.66
N LYS A 106 -7.20 16.71 7.54
CA LYS A 106 -7.88 16.43 8.82
C LYS A 106 -9.21 15.69 8.64
N ARG A 107 -9.91 15.90 7.51
CA ARG A 107 -11.15 15.18 7.18
C ARG A 107 -10.94 13.68 7.01
N MET A 108 -9.73 13.20 6.69
CA MET A 108 -9.44 11.75 6.68
C MET A 108 -9.76 11.09 8.02
N LEU A 109 -9.47 11.77 9.14
CA LEU A 109 -9.72 11.27 10.50
C LEU A 109 -11.00 11.81 11.14
N LEU A 110 -11.39 13.02 10.75
CA LEU A 110 -12.52 13.76 11.30
C LEU A 110 -13.38 14.25 10.13
N PRO A 111 -14.24 13.41 9.53
CA PRO A 111 -14.96 13.75 8.28
C PRO A 111 -15.74 15.07 8.33
N LYS A 112 -16.21 15.47 9.52
CA LYS A 112 -16.95 16.72 9.74
C LYS A 112 -16.08 17.92 10.13
N ALA A 113 -14.75 17.81 10.06
CA ALA A 113 -13.87 18.91 10.39
C ALA A 113 -14.07 20.08 9.41
N GLU A 114 -14.14 21.28 9.98
CA GLU A 114 -13.99 22.53 9.22
C GLU A 114 -12.57 22.57 8.65
N VAL A 115 -12.47 23.01 7.40
CA VAL A 115 -11.21 23.04 6.65
C VAL A 115 -11.11 24.36 5.93
N GLU A 116 -9.94 24.98 6.07
CA GLU A 116 -9.57 26.13 5.28
C GLU A 116 -8.89 25.65 4.00
N LEU A 117 -9.35 26.17 2.87
CA LEU A 117 -8.80 25.79 1.58
C LEU A 117 -7.57 26.65 1.29
N ASP A 118 -6.40 26.02 1.31
CA ASP A 118 -5.16 26.64 0.84
C ASP A 118 -4.87 26.19 -0.60
N MET A 119 -5.39 26.95 -1.57
CA MET A 119 -5.17 26.70 -3.00
C MET A 119 -3.70 26.87 -3.42
N ALA A 120 -2.88 27.58 -2.63
CA ALA A 120 -1.46 27.72 -2.94
C ALA A 120 -0.71 26.44 -2.56
N SER A 121 -1.10 25.77 -1.47
CA SER A 121 -0.52 24.49 -1.04
C SER A 121 -0.69 23.38 -2.08
N THR A 122 -1.79 23.40 -2.85
CA THR A 122 -2.09 22.33 -3.82
C THR A 122 -1.15 22.30 -5.02
N ARG A 123 -0.38 23.37 -5.26
CA ARG A 123 0.57 23.45 -6.41
C ARG A 123 1.73 22.47 -6.30
N TRP A 124 2.11 22.09 -5.08
CA TRP A 124 3.25 21.21 -4.81
C TRP A 124 2.83 19.77 -4.51
N LEU A 125 1.53 19.49 -4.58
CA LEU A 125 1.00 18.15 -4.36
C LEU A 125 1.20 17.30 -5.61
N GLU A 126 1.57 16.05 -5.39
CA GLU A 126 1.56 15.03 -6.45
C GLU A 126 0.13 14.85 -7.02
N PRO A 127 -0.03 14.40 -8.28
CA PRO A 127 -1.35 14.26 -8.89
C PRO A 127 -2.37 13.46 -8.05
N TYR A 128 -1.95 12.36 -7.43
CA TYR A 128 -2.83 11.56 -6.56
C TYR A 128 -3.19 12.30 -5.26
N GLN A 129 -2.29 13.14 -4.73
CA GLN A 129 -2.55 13.97 -3.55
C GLN A 129 -3.54 15.09 -3.89
N LYS A 130 -3.43 15.70 -5.08
CA LYS A 130 -4.46 16.62 -5.61
C LYS A 130 -5.82 15.91 -5.71
N PHE A 131 -5.84 14.64 -6.12
CA PHE A 131 -7.08 13.86 -6.15
C PHE A 131 -7.64 13.55 -4.76
N PHE A 132 -6.82 13.26 -3.75
CA PHE A 132 -7.30 13.14 -2.36
C PHE A 132 -7.81 14.47 -1.83
N TYR A 133 -7.12 15.57 -2.17
CA TYR A 133 -7.56 16.91 -1.80
C TYR A 133 -8.92 17.23 -2.43
N HIS A 134 -9.12 16.89 -3.71
CA HIS A 134 -10.44 16.92 -4.36
C HIS A 134 -11.46 16.11 -3.56
N ALA A 135 -11.14 14.85 -3.24
CA ALA A 135 -12.04 13.97 -2.51
C ALA A 135 -12.47 14.51 -1.15
N LEU A 136 -11.56 15.15 -0.42
CA LEU A 136 -11.82 15.68 0.93
C LEU A 136 -12.55 17.03 0.93
N THR A 137 -12.53 17.75 -0.19
CA THR A 137 -13.09 19.11 -0.30
C THR A 137 -14.29 19.20 -1.24
N CYS A 138 -14.54 18.16 -2.03
CA CYS A 138 -15.46 18.13 -3.16
C CYS A 138 -15.19 19.23 -4.20
N GLN A 139 -13.95 19.73 -4.29
CA GLN A 139 -13.53 20.71 -5.29
C GLN A 139 -12.62 20.09 -6.33
N VAL A 140 -12.82 20.45 -7.58
CA VAL A 140 -11.97 19.99 -8.69
C VAL A 140 -10.72 20.86 -8.74
N PHE A 141 -9.56 20.23 -8.96
CA PHE A 141 -8.27 20.92 -9.07
C PHE A 141 -7.62 20.64 -10.41
N GLU A 142 -6.91 21.63 -10.95
CA GLU A 142 -6.08 21.44 -12.12
C GLU A 142 -4.87 20.56 -11.78
N LEU A 143 -4.54 19.65 -12.69
CA LEU A 143 -3.31 18.88 -12.67
C LEU A 143 -2.19 19.70 -13.34
N ASP A 144 -1.04 19.09 -13.58
CA ASP A 144 0.08 19.80 -14.21
C ASP A 144 -0.26 20.16 -15.67
N GLU A 145 0.53 21.06 -16.27
CA GLU A 145 0.23 21.67 -17.57
C GLU A 145 -0.06 20.60 -18.65
N GLY A 146 -1.31 20.55 -19.12
CA GLY A 146 -1.78 19.64 -20.16
C GLY A 146 -2.37 18.31 -19.66
N GLU A 147 -2.36 18.04 -18.36
CA GLU A 147 -2.91 16.79 -17.77
C GLU A 147 -4.40 16.87 -17.41
N GLY A 148 -4.99 18.07 -17.50
CA GLY A 148 -6.41 18.29 -17.22
C GLY A 148 -6.68 18.59 -15.75
N ASP A 149 -7.68 17.94 -15.17
CA ASP A 149 -8.15 18.18 -13.81
C ASP A 149 -8.28 16.88 -12.99
N THR A 150 -8.58 16.98 -11.71
CA THR A 150 -8.79 15.83 -10.83
C THR A 150 -10.01 14.98 -11.18
N ASN A 151 -10.91 15.41 -12.09
CA ASN A 151 -11.96 14.52 -12.62
C ASN A 151 -11.40 13.51 -13.62
N SER A 152 -10.18 13.68 -14.12
CA SER A 152 -9.52 12.69 -14.97
C SER A 152 -9.41 11.33 -14.25
N PHE A 153 -9.15 11.33 -12.93
CA PHE A 153 -9.20 10.16 -12.04
C PHE A 153 -10.58 9.51 -11.89
N LEU A 154 -11.64 10.15 -12.39
CA LEU A 154 -13.01 9.62 -12.35
C LEU A 154 -13.51 9.10 -13.69
N LYS A 155 -12.89 9.58 -14.78
CA LYS A 155 -13.39 9.38 -16.14
C LYS A 155 -12.65 8.28 -16.89
N ASN A 156 -11.35 8.13 -16.60
CA ASN A 156 -10.46 7.33 -17.43
C ASN A 156 -9.67 6.31 -16.61
N ASP A 157 -9.28 5.26 -17.32
CA ASP A 157 -8.23 4.30 -17.02
C ASP A 157 -6.84 4.97 -16.88
N LEU A 158 -6.71 6.08 -16.15
CA LEU A 158 -5.42 6.74 -15.89
C LEU A 158 -4.38 5.76 -15.34
N CYS A 159 -4.85 4.81 -14.55
CA CYS A 159 -4.04 3.76 -13.97
C CYS A 159 -4.12 2.40 -14.72
N HIS A 160 -4.96 2.25 -15.75
CA HIS A 160 -5.37 0.95 -16.33
C HIS A 160 -4.97 0.72 -17.80
N PRO A 161 -4.79 -0.56 -18.16
CA PRO A 161 -3.52 -1.23 -17.97
C PRO A 161 -2.49 -0.69 -18.96
N GLN A 162 -1.48 0.01 -18.45
CA GLN A 162 -0.21 0.13 -19.14
C GLN A 162 0.81 -0.71 -18.36
N PRO A 163 1.16 -1.92 -18.82
CA PRO A 163 2.10 -2.81 -18.12
C PRO A 163 3.40 -2.09 -17.76
N THR A 164 3.82 -1.15 -18.59
CA THR A 164 4.96 -0.26 -18.36
C THR A 164 4.70 0.73 -17.22
N GLN A 165 3.55 1.41 -17.20
CA GLN A 165 3.21 2.37 -16.15
C GLN A 165 3.20 1.67 -14.79
N VAL A 166 2.51 0.55 -14.70
CA VAL A 166 2.26 -0.14 -13.42
C VAL A 166 3.48 -0.94 -12.93
N LEU A 167 4.26 -1.56 -13.83
CA LEU A 167 5.43 -2.33 -13.41
C LEU A 167 6.69 -1.48 -13.26
N LEU A 168 6.79 -0.34 -13.96
CA LEU A 168 8.03 0.43 -14.06
C LEU A 168 7.92 1.89 -13.56
N ILE A 169 6.76 2.54 -13.65
CA ILE A 169 6.63 3.98 -13.40
C ILE A 169 5.94 4.23 -12.05
N ASP A 170 4.66 3.91 -11.94
CA ASP A 170 3.86 4.09 -10.73
C ASP A 170 3.14 2.77 -10.36
N PRO A 171 3.75 1.95 -9.48
CA PRO A 171 3.16 0.68 -9.08
C PRO A 171 1.95 0.82 -8.13
N VAL A 172 1.60 2.03 -7.69
CA VAL A 172 0.54 2.30 -6.70
C VAL A 172 -0.57 3.20 -7.23
N CYS A 173 -0.57 3.52 -8.52
CA CYS A 173 -1.58 4.37 -9.16
C CYS A 173 -3.00 3.87 -8.86
N SER A 174 -3.31 2.60 -9.14
CA SER A 174 -4.67 2.04 -8.99
C SER A 174 -5.11 1.97 -7.52
N THR A 175 -4.18 1.71 -6.59
CA THR A 175 -4.47 1.73 -5.15
C THR A 175 -4.73 3.15 -4.66
N HIS A 176 -3.95 4.15 -5.11
CA HIS A 176 -4.21 5.55 -4.82
C HIS A 176 -5.54 6.02 -5.43
N GLN A 177 -5.82 5.72 -6.71
CA GLN A 177 -7.08 6.09 -7.33
C GLN A 177 -8.28 5.50 -6.57
N LEU A 178 -8.20 4.23 -6.14
CA LEU A 178 -9.24 3.61 -5.35
C LEU A 178 -9.44 4.30 -3.99
N VAL A 179 -8.36 4.68 -3.29
CA VAL A 179 -8.45 5.47 -2.05
C VAL A 179 -9.16 6.80 -2.29
N GLY A 180 -8.87 7.50 -3.39
CA GLY A 180 -9.54 8.77 -3.72
C GLY A 180 -11.03 8.59 -3.99
N VAL A 181 -11.42 7.51 -4.67
CA VAL A 181 -12.83 7.13 -4.87
C VAL A 181 -13.52 6.85 -3.54
N MET A 182 -12.88 6.09 -2.65
CA MET A 182 -13.41 5.83 -1.30
C MET A 182 -13.66 7.12 -0.51
N LEU A 183 -12.71 8.06 -0.58
CA LEU A 183 -12.84 9.37 0.08
C LEU A 183 -13.99 10.19 -0.53
N LEU A 184 -14.13 10.24 -1.87
CA LEU A 184 -15.24 10.95 -2.53
C LEU A 184 -16.60 10.40 -2.12
N GLN A 185 -16.74 9.07 -2.08
CA GLN A 185 -17.96 8.40 -1.63
C GLN A 185 -18.26 8.75 -0.17
N ARG A 186 -17.24 8.71 0.69
CA ARG A 186 -17.37 8.99 2.13
C ARG A 186 -17.75 10.43 2.42
N GLU A 187 -17.18 11.39 1.70
CA GLU A 187 -17.51 12.82 1.84
C GLU A 187 -18.82 13.21 1.12
N GLY A 188 -19.45 12.28 0.38
CA GLY A 188 -20.70 12.52 -0.32
C GLY A 188 -20.55 13.53 -1.48
N CYS A 189 -19.36 13.65 -2.05
CA CYS A 189 -19.10 14.56 -3.18
C CYS A 189 -19.86 14.17 -4.45
N VAL A 190 -20.30 12.91 -4.54
CA VAL A 190 -21.11 12.39 -5.63
C VAL A 190 -22.26 11.51 -5.11
N PRO A 191 -23.35 11.34 -5.90
CA PRO A 191 -24.38 10.35 -5.61
C PRO A 191 -23.83 8.94 -5.37
N GLN A 192 -24.41 8.23 -4.39
CA GLN A 192 -24.07 6.84 -4.10
C GLN A 192 -24.23 5.97 -5.36
N GLY A 193 -23.31 5.02 -5.54
CA GLY A 193 -23.32 4.08 -6.66
C GLY A 193 -22.74 4.62 -7.98
N GLN A 194 -22.50 5.93 -8.12
CA GLN A 194 -21.95 6.49 -9.37
C GLN A 194 -20.57 5.90 -9.73
N PHE A 195 -19.77 5.51 -8.73
CA PHE A 195 -18.44 4.95 -8.92
C PHE A 195 -18.37 3.43 -8.81
N ALA A 196 -19.49 2.72 -8.71
CA ALA A 196 -19.47 1.26 -8.54
C ALA A 196 -18.71 0.53 -9.66
N LYS A 197 -18.84 1.01 -10.91
CA LYS A 197 -18.09 0.46 -12.05
C LYS A 197 -16.60 0.75 -11.93
N LEU A 198 -16.22 2.00 -11.68
CA LEU A 198 -14.81 2.41 -11.55
C LEU A 198 -14.12 1.65 -10.40
N GLU A 199 -14.80 1.50 -9.27
CA GLU A 199 -14.30 0.72 -8.13
C GLU A 199 -14.09 -0.76 -8.50
N ALA A 200 -15.03 -1.37 -9.22
CA ALA A 200 -14.89 -2.74 -9.70
C ALA A 200 -13.72 -2.90 -10.70
N ASP A 201 -13.58 -1.96 -11.63
CA ASP A 201 -12.49 -1.95 -12.60
C ASP A 201 -11.14 -1.85 -11.87
N LEU A 202 -10.98 -0.89 -10.94
CA LEU A 202 -9.75 -0.70 -10.14
C LEU A 202 -9.40 -1.95 -9.31
N LEU A 203 -10.39 -2.60 -8.70
CA LEU A 203 -10.17 -3.85 -7.97
C LEU A 203 -9.70 -4.98 -8.91
N ALA A 204 -10.26 -5.06 -10.12
CA ALA A 204 -9.80 -6.01 -11.13
C ALA A 204 -8.35 -5.73 -11.56
N ASP A 205 -7.95 -4.46 -11.69
CA ASP A 205 -6.56 -4.08 -11.96
C ASP A 205 -5.63 -4.57 -10.85
N ILE A 206 -5.97 -4.22 -9.61
CA ILE A 206 -5.17 -4.53 -8.44
C ILE A 206 -5.01 -6.04 -8.34
N HIS A 207 -6.07 -6.79 -8.62
CA HIS A 207 -6.02 -8.24 -8.68
C HIS A 207 -5.08 -8.75 -9.78
N GLN A 208 -5.13 -8.20 -11.00
CA GLN A 208 -4.20 -8.55 -12.08
C GLN A 208 -2.74 -8.22 -11.72
N GLN A 209 -2.49 -7.07 -11.10
CA GLN A 209 -1.16 -6.69 -10.63
C GLN A 209 -0.63 -7.67 -9.59
N MET A 210 -1.49 -8.13 -8.67
CA MET A 210 -1.14 -9.13 -7.66
C MET A 210 -0.82 -10.51 -8.24
N GLN A 211 -1.29 -10.83 -9.45
CA GLN A 211 -0.88 -12.05 -10.14
C GLN A 211 0.56 -11.98 -10.66
N LEU A 212 1.11 -10.79 -10.88
CA LEU A 212 2.45 -10.60 -11.40
C LEU A 212 3.46 -10.23 -10.30
N ASP A 213 3.02 -9.53 -9.25
CA ASP A 213 3.89 -9.10 -8.16
C ASP A 213 4.12 -10.22 -7.14
N VAL A 214 5.33 -10.76 -7.13
CA VAL A 214 5.75 -11.81 -6.18
C VAL A 214 6.54 -11.25 -5.01
N VAL A 215 6.91 -9.97 -5.06
CA VAL A 215 7.81 -9.32 -4.10
C VAL A 215 6.98 -8.56 -3.09
N VAL A 216 7.11 -8.90 -1.80
CA VAL A 216 6.46 -8.10 -0.77
C VAL A 216 7.26 -6.82 -0.58
N LYS A 217 6.65 -5.70 -0.92
CA LYS A 217 7.13 -4.32 -0.81
C LYS A 217 5.93 -3.43 -0.49
N ASP A 218 6.13 -2.14 -0.31
CA ASP A 218 5.03 -1.18 -0.06
C ASP A 218 3.82 -1.37 -1.02
N ALA A 219 4.03 -1.32 -2.34
CA ALA A 219 2.95 -1.52 -3.31
C ALA A 219 2.21 -2.88 -3.16
N TYR A 220 2.90 -3.93 -2.73
CA TYR A 220 2.27 -5.24 -2.48
C TYR A 220 1.30 -5.16 -1.29
N LEU A 221 1.73 -4.51 -0.21
CA LEU A 221 0.92 -4.31 0.98
C LEU A 221 -0.30 -3.44 0.66
N GLN A 222 -0.12 -2.33 -0.07
CA GLN A 222 -1.23 -1.48 -0.51
C GLN A 222 -2.28 -2.25 -1.33
N ARG A 223 -1.86 -3.10 -2.26
CA ARG A 223 -2.78 -3.91 -3.08
C ARG A 223 -3.55 -4.94 -2.27
N VAL A 224 -2.86 -5.70 -1.41
CA VAL A 224 -3.54 -6.65 -0.51
C VAL A 224 -4.51 -5.93 0.42
N LEU A 225 -4.11 -4.76 0.93
CA LEU A 225 -4.97 -3.92 1.76
C LEU A 225 -6.23 -3.50 1.02
N MET A 226 -6.11 -2.96 -0.20
CA MET A 226 -7.27 -2.52 -0.99
C MET A 226 -8.20 -3.66 -1.36
N LEU A 227 -7.67 -4.81 -1.79
CA LEU A 227 -8.49 -6.00 -2.06
C LEU A 227 -9.22 -6.48 -0.81
N SER A 228 -8.54 -6.48 0.36
CA SER A 228 -9.16 -6.89 1.63
C SER A 228 -10.24 -5.93 2.08
N TRP A 229 -10.01 -4.63 1.91
CA TRP A 229 -10.89 -3.58 2.43
C TRP A 229 -12.11 -3.35 1.55
N ARG A 230 -11.94 -3.27 0.22
CA ARG A 230 -13.03 -2.96 -0.72
C ARG A 230 -13.53 -4.14 -1.53
N GLY A 231 -12.66 -5.10 -1.86
CA GLY A 231 -13.08 -6.33 -2.54
C GLY A 231 -13.68 -7.37 -1.59
N GLY A 232 -13.29 -7.37 -0.32
CA GLY A 232 -13.68 -8.40 0.63
C GLY A 232 -12.82 -9.67 0.53
N PRO A 233 -13.11 -10.69 1.36
CA PRO A 233 -12.21 -11.82 1.59
C PRO A 233 -11.95 -12.69 0.36
N ASP A 234 -12.92 -12.80 -0.56
CA ASP A 234 -12.81 -13.66 -1.75
C ASP A 234 -11.89 -13.06 -2.85
N HIS A 235 -11.61 -11.75 -2.79
CA HIS A 235 -10.72 -11.09 -3.74
C HIS A 235 -9.24 -11.23 -3.37
N VAL A 236 -8.93 -11.79 -2.20
CA VAL A 236 -7.55 -11.97 -1.73
C VAL A 236 -7.19 -13.44 -1.73
N LYS A 237 -6.27 -13.85 -2.61
CA LYS A 237 -5.78 -15.23 -2.58
C LYS A 237 -5.09 -15.53 -1.24
N PRO A 238 -5.30 -16.72 -0.64
CA PRO A 238 -4.63 -17.13 0.59
C PRO A 238 -3.11 -16.97 0.59
N VAL A 239 -2.45 -17.22 -0.55
CA VAL A 239 -1.00 -17.08 -0.69
C VAL A 239 -0.54 -15.64 -0.55
N TRP A 240 -1.35 -14.68 -1.02
CA TRP A 240 -1.00 -13.26 -0.93
C TRP A 240 -1.06 -12.77 0.50
N LEU A 241 -2.16 -13.09 1.19
CA LEU A 241 -2.30 -12.79 2.61
C LEU A 241 -1.18 -13.47 3.41
N ARG A 242 -0.94 -14.76 3.21
CA ARG A 242 0.14 -15.50 3.91
C ARG A 242 1.50 -14.80 3.78
N ARG A 243 1.83 -14.24 2.62
CA ARG A 243 3.09 -13.51 2.43
C ARG A 243 3.17 -12.21 3.23
N VAL A 244 2.07 -11.47 3.36
CA VAL A 244 2.02 -10.31 4.26
C VAL A 244 2.35 -10.74 5.69
N PHE A 245 1.79 -11.86 6.14
CA PHE A 245 2.02 -12.39 7.49
C PHE A 245 3.45 -12.88 7.70
N LEU A 246 4.03 -13.54 6.70
CA LEU A 246 5.44 -13.97 6.74
C LEU A 246 6.42 -12.79 6.65
N ALA A 247 6.01 -11.65 6.06
CA ALA A 247 6.81 -10.44 5.97
C ALA A 247 6.83 -9.62 7.28
N GLN A 248 5.95 -9.95 8.23
CA GLN A 248 5.94 -9.32 9.54
C GLN A 248 7.23 -9.67 10.29
N GLN A 249 7.94 -8.66 10.75
CA GLN A 249 9.17 -8.81 11.50
C GLN A 249 8.90 -9.36 12.91
N ALA A 250 9.96 -9.81 13.59
CA ALA A 250 9.85 -10.38 14.93
C ALA A 250 9.34 -9.37 15.97
N ASP A 251 9.55 -8.07 15.75
CA ASP A 251 9.05 -6.98 16.58
C ASP A 251 7.56 -6.65 16.32
N GLY A 252 6.95 -7.26 15.29
CA GLY A 252 5.56 -7.08 14.89
C GLY A 252 5.32 -6.05 13.79
N GLY A 253 6.35 -5.34 13.33
CA GLY A 253 6.24 -4.33 12.27
C GLY A 253 6.48 -4.90 10.87
N TRP A 254 6.36 -4.03 9.86
CA TRP A 254 6.71 -4.33 8.47
C TRP A 254 7.72 -3.32 7.93
N VAL A 255 8.54 -3.78 7.00
CA VAL A 255 9.52 -2.97 6.29
C VAL A 255 8.97 -2.64 4.90
N GLY A 256 9.00 -1.38 4.48
CA GLY A 256 8.56 -0.95 3.14
C GLY A 256 9.46 -1.44 1.99
N GLY A 257 10.64 -1.95 2.32
CA GLY A 257 11.60 -2.53 1.39
C GLY A 257 11.16 -3.86 0.76
N ARG A 258 11.93 -4.32 -0.24
CA ARG A 258 11.67 -5.58 -0.96
C ARG A 258 11.98 -6.79 -0.09
N GLN A 259 11.02 -7.70 0.02
CA GLN A 259 11.10 -8.96 0.76
C GLN A 259 10.59 -10.13 -0.09
N PHE A 260 11.19 -11.29 0.11
CA PHE A 260 10.73 -12.58 -0.40
C PHE A 260 10.43 -13.48 0.81
N PRO A 261 9.29 -13.32 1.50
CA PRO A 261 9.12 -13.87 2.86
C PRO A 261 9.25 -15.39 2.98
N GLU A 262 9.10 -16.11 1.86
CA GLU A 262 9.23 -17.56 1.78
C GLU A 262 10.68 -18.02 1.59
N TRP A 263 11.63 -17.08 1.42
CA TRP A 263 13.05 -17.37 1.28
C TRP A 263 13.80 -17.22 2.60
N PRO A 264 14.91 -17.95 2.80
CA PRO A 264 15.75 -17.81 4.00
C PRO A 264 16.21 -16.36 4.22
N GLN A 265 16.20 -15.88 5.47
CA GLN A 265 16.58 -14.50 5.81
C GLN A 265 17.92 -14.03 5.19
N TRP A 266 18.92 -14.92 5.10
CA TRP A 266 20.24 -14.60 4.54
C TRP A 266 20.25 -14.33 3.03
N THR A 267 19.17 -14.67 2.31
CA THR A 267 19.00 -14.40 0.87
C THR A 267 18.21 -13.11 0.60
N GLN A 268 17.65 -12.49 1.64
CA GLN A 268 16.83 -11.29 1.47
C GLN A 268 17.68 -10.13 0.93
N PRO A 269 17.13 -9.26 0.07
CA PRO A 269 17.86 -8.11 -0.47
C PRO A 269 18.46 -7.22 0.62
N TRP A 270 17.74 -7.01 1.72
CA TRP A 270 18.23 -6.23 2.85
C TRP A 270 19.39 -6.91 3.60
N ALA A 271 19.41 -8.23 3.70
CA ALA A 271 20.50 -8.97 4.35
C ALA A 271 21.78 -8.88 3.52
N ILE A 272 21.65 -8.98 2.20
CA ILE A 272 22.76 -8.77 1.26
C ILE A 272 23.27 -7.33 1.38
N ARG A 273 22.36 -6.34 1.38
CA ARG A 273 22.70 -4.92 1.51
C ARG A 273 23.39 -4.62 2.84
N ALA A 274 22.96 -5.22 3.95
CA ALA A 274 23.60 -5.07 5.25
C ALA A 274 25.05 -5.59 5.24
N LYS A 275 25.29 -6.76 4.64
CA LYS A 275 26.66 -7.29 4.46
C LYS A 275 27.51 -6.36 3.58
N LEU A 276 26.94 -5.84 2.50
CA LEU A 276 27.62 -4.87 1.63
C LEU A 276 27.90 -3.55 2.35
N ALA A 277 27.03 -3.10 3.26
CA ALA A 277 27.25 -1.89 4.07
C ALA A 277 28.41 -2.03 5.06
N VAL A 278 28.67 -3.24 5.57
CA VAL A 278 29.86 -3.50 6.39
C VAL A 278 31.13 -3.41 5.55
N TRP A 279 31.11 -3.93 4.31
CA TRP A 279 32.28 -3.93 3.44
C TRP A 279 32.50 -2.59 2.72
N TRP A 280 31.43 -1.88 2.40
CA TRP A 280 31.44 -0.64 1.62
C TRP A 280 30.42 0.39 2.14
N PRO A 281 30.66 0.96 3.33
CA PRO A 281 29.69 1.81 4.02
C PRO A 281 29.39 3.13 3.30
N SER A 282 30.27 3.59 2.40
CA SER A 282 30.03 4.81 1.62
C SER A 282 28.98 4.64 0.51
N HIS A 283 28.66 3.39 0.12
CA HIS A 283 27.72 3.10 -0.97
C HIS A 283 26.46 2.38 -0.50
N PHE A 284 26.50 1.75 0.67
CA PHE A 284 25.38 0.98 1.20
C PHE A 284 25.05 1.39 2.63
N SER A 285 23.76 1.54 2.91
CA SER A 285 23.21 1.72 4.26
C SER A 285 22.43 0.48 4.66
N ALA A 286 22.59 0.06 5.92
CA ALA A 286 22.03 -1.16 6.48
C ALA A 286 20.56 -1.04 6.91
N ILE A 287 19.83 0.01 6.50
CA ILE A 287 18.47 0.26 6.98
C ILE A 287 17.53 -0.84 6.48
N SER A 288 16.99 -1.62 7.42
CA SER A 288 15.87 -2.54 7.20
C SER A 288 15.03 -2.73 8.47
N SER A 289 14.88 -1.68 9.28
CA SER A 289 13.91 -1.72 10.38
C SER A 289 12.50 -1.59 9.85
N ALA A 290 11.52 -2.09 10.61
CA ALA A 290 10.13 -1.77 10.36
C ALA A 290 9.91 -0.25 10.40
N ASP A 291 8.97 0.24 9.60
CA ASP A 291 8.62 1.66 9.51
C ASP A 291 7.11 1.85 9.66
N PHE A 292 6.69 3.07 10.01
CA PHE A 292 5.27 3.35 10.26
C PHE A 292 4.41 3.18 9.01
N HIS A 293 4.95 3.49 7.82
CA HIS A 293 4.23 3.40 6.57
C HIS A 293 3.79 1.96 6.30
N ALA A 294 4.74 1.03 6.21
CA ALA A 294 4.43 -0.37 5.97
C ALA A 294 3.68 -1.00 7.15
N SER A 295 3.97 -0.58 8.39
CA SER A 295 3.33 -1.15 9.58
C SER A 295 1.88 -0.71 9.76
N ALA A 296 1.51 0.50 9.37
CA ALA A 296 0.10 0.94 9.38
C ALA A 296 -0.74 0.15 8.35
N GLN A 297 -0.18 -0.11 7.16
CA GLN A 297 -0.81 -0.95 6.16
C GLN A 297 -0.96 -2.41 6.66
N GLY A 298 0.12 -3.00 7.19
CA GLY A 298 0.10 -4.35 7.78
C GLY A 298 -0.88 -4.49 8.94
N LEU A 299 -0.94 -3.49 9.83
CA LEU A 299 -1.91 -3.43 10.92
C LEU A 299 -3.34 -3.51 10.39
N LEU A 300 -3.72 -2.69 9.41
CA LEU A 300 -5.07 -2.71 8.87
C LEU A 300 -5.39 -4.01 8.11
N ILE A 301 -4.43 -4.57 7.36
CA ILE A 301 -4.61 -5.89 6.72
C ILE A 301 -4.91 -6.96 7.77
N THR A 302 -4.16 -7.00 8.88
CA THR A 302 -4.38 -7.99 9.94
C THR A 302 -5.70 -7.77 10.68
N ALA A 303 -6.12 -6.52 10.90
CA ALA A 303 -7.42 -6.17 11.46
C ALA A 303 -8.58 -6.68 10.57
N LEU A 304 -8.53 -6.36 9.26
CA LEU A 304 -9.52 -6.83 8.29
C LEU A 304 -9.58 -8.36 8.22
N ALA A 305 -8.45 -9.04 8.41
CA ALA A 305 -8.38 -10.50 8.35
C ALA A 305 -9.02 -11.23 9.55
N ILE A 306 -9.22 -10.53 10.69
CA ILE A 306 -9.85 -11.08 11.91
C ILE A 306 -11.27 -10.59 12.16
N THR A 307 -11.73 -9.58 11.42
CA THR A 307 -13.09 -9.03 11.54
C THR A 307 -13.93 -9.41 10.32
N PRO A 308 -15.26 -9.59 10.46
CA PRO A 308 -16.12 -9.71 9.30
C PRO A 308 -16.09 -8.43 8.46
N ALA A 309 -16.43 -8.54 7.17
CA ALA A 309 -16.68 -7.38 6.33
C ALA A 309 -17.77 -6.50 6.97
N ALA A 310 -17.66 -5.18 6.82
CA ALA A 310 -18.71 -4.30 7.32
C ALA A 310 -19.91 -4.49 6.40
N ALA A 311 -21.11 -4.44 6.96
CA ALA A 311 -22.29 -4.16 6.16
C ALA A 311 -22.19 -2.66 5.78
N ASP A 312 -21.72 -2.39 4.57
CA ASP A 312 -21.74 -1.06 3.95
C ASP A 312 -23.19 -0.64 3.64
#